data_AF-A0A5N6GU04-F1
#
_entry.id   AF-A0A5N6GU04-F1
#
_cell.length_a   1.000
_cell.length_b   1.000
_cell.length_c   1.000
_cell.angle_alpha   90.00
_cell.angle_beta   90.00
_cell.angle_gamma   90.00
#
_symmetry.space_group_name_H-M   'P 1'
#
loop_
_entity.id
_entity.type
_entity.pdbx_description
1 polymer ?
#
loop_
_entity_poly.entity_id
_entity_poly.type
_entity_poly.pdbx_seq_one_letter_code
_entity_poly.pdbx_strand_id
1 'polypeptide(L)'
;MPDNLYGSSNSYWRSAICQEKFGRDKFPPTFWAFCQVADIAKLEQMISQAESVDSETAQLILEPTIKDCDSIIDRWLERLGVGVIQTSCYDICLTERSDSAAVKCKERDNGECILTRFPGPNVDIYPSCLLAASAREPRAVERFWDIMNVFWNKDRVQRWKTEIFGDEKDLRKPRHGCFNLLSLGWQARMRWCEGRFALRPMENADSRTLKVQFLYQKGLSNAFDEVDLLTTIPESPRGRYDSRGRDLVRIISKYKDSEEPELEAIASGDVLTVTTSDPETMPLPGWALLEIQWYLR
;
A
#
# COMPACT_ATOMS: atom_id res chain seq x y z
N MET A 1 14.87 4.97 6.03
CA MET A 1 14.99 3.75 6.87
C MET A 1 16.02 4.04 7.94
N PRO A 2 15.99 3.46 9.15
CA PRO A 2 17.25 3.11 9.77
C PRO A 2 17.85 1.98 8.91
N ASP A 3 19.08 2.17 8.43
CA ASP A 3 19.80 1.33 7.48
C ASP A 3 20.19 -0.07 8.00
N ASN A 4 19.37 -0.71 8.83
CA ASN A 4 19.73 -1.92 9.59
C ASN A 4 18.91 -3.19 9.27
N LEU A 5 18.19 -3.27 8.15
CA LEU A 5 17.39 -4.47 7.81
C LEU A 5 18.09 -5.51 6.92
N TYR A 6 19.32 -5.28 6.47
CA TYR A 6 20.06 -6.23 5.64
C TYR A 6 21.08 -7.04 6.46
N GLY A 7 20.60 -7.74 7.48
CA GLY A 7 21.38 -8.79 8.12
C GLY A 7 21.39 -10.02 7.23
N SER A 8 22.54 -10.32 6.60
CA SER A 8 22.77 -11.54 5.79
C SER A 8 22.47 -12.85 6.53
N SER A 9 22.51 -12.81 7.86
CA SER A 9 22.12 -13.92 8.72
C SER A 9 20.62 -14.20 8.64
N ASN A 10 19.77 -13.19 8.38
CA ASN A 10 18.30 -13.34 8.41
C ASN A 10 17.73 -14.08 7.18
N SER A 11 18.38 -13.92 6.02
CA SER A 11 18.00 -14.61 4.77
C SER A 11 18.43 -16.08 4.75
N TYR A 12 19.55 -16.41 5.39
CA TYR A 12 20.11 -17.76 5.36
C TYR A 12 19.26 -18.77 6.15
N TRP A 13 18.78 -18.42 7.35
CA TRP A 13 17.96 -19.34 8.17
C TRP A 13 16.56 -19.58 7.59
N ARG A 14 15.96 -18.56 6.95
CA ARG A 14 14.65 -18.67 6.29
C ARG A 14 14.67 -19.69 5.15
N SER A 15 15.74 -19.69 4.34
CA SER A 15 15.87 -20.60 3.20
C SER A 15 16.10 -22.06 3.60
N ALA A 16 16.90 -22.31 4.65
CA ALA A 16 17.15 -23.67 5.12
C ALA A 16 15.84 -24.38 5.51
N ILE A 17 14.94 -23.64 6.16
CA ILE A 17 13.64 -24.16 6.62
C ILE A 17 12.67 -24.32 5.46
N CYS A 18 12.64 -23.37 4.52
CA CYS A 18 11.87 -23.51 3.29
C CYS A 18 12.28 -24.78 2.52
N GLN A 19 13.58 -25.01 2.35
CA GLN A 19 14.08 -26.19 1.66
C GLN A 19 13.80 -27.48 2.45
N GLU A 20 14.00 -27.48 3.77
CA GLU A 20 13.77 -28.64 4.63
C GLU A 20 12.28 -29.03 4.70
N LYS A 21 11.39 -28.05 4.86
CA LYS A 21 9.96 -28.29 5.09
C LYS A 21 9.17 -28.39 3.80
N PHE A 22 9.54 -27.65 2.74
CA PHE A 22 8.78 -27.61 1.48
C PHE A 22 9.48 -28.29 0.32
N GLY A 23 10.77 -28.65 0.44
CA GLY A 23 11.54 -29.20 -0.67
C GLY A 23 11.73 -28.22 -1.85
N ARG A 24 11.48 -26.93 -1.63
CA ARG A 24 11.62 -25.86 -2.63
C ARG A 24 12.21 -24.59 -2.01
N ASP A 25 12.92 -23.85 -2.83
CA ASP A 25 13.56 -22.56 -2.54
C ASP A 25 12.87 -21.38 -3.25
N LYS A 26 11.94 -21.69 -4.15
CA LYS A 26 11.17 -20.73 -4.94
C LYS A 26 9.75 -20.56 -4.41
N PHE A 27 9.33 -19.30 -4.29
CA PHE A 27 8.02 -18.93 -3.79
C PHE A 27 7.39 -17.82 -4.63
N PRO A 28 6.04 -17.67 -4.57
CA PRO A 28 5.35 -16.57 -5.23
C PRO A 28 5.95 -15.20 -4.83
N PRO A 29 6.09 -14.26 -5.78
CA PRO A 29 6.63 -12.93 -5.52
C PRO A 29 5.90 -12.18 -4.39
N THR A 30 4.59 -12.38 -4.26
CA THR A 30 3.79 -11.76 -3.20
C THR A 30 4.16 -12.29 -1.83
N PHE A 31 4.24 -13.60 -1.64
CA PHE A 31 4.67 -14.20 -0.38
C PHE A 31 6.08 -13.73 0.01
N TRP A 32 7.00 -13.68 -0.97
CA TRP A 32 8.32 -13.10 -0.77
C TRP A 32 8.24 -11.65 -0.29
N ALA A 33 7.44 -10.80 -0.96
CA ALA A 33 7.27 -9.40 -0.60
C ALA A 33 6.71 -9.23 0.82
N PHE A 34 5.69 -10.00 1.20
CA PHE A 34 5.16 -10.02 2.57
C PHE A 34 6.26 -10.35 3.58
N CYS A 35 7.09 -11.36 3.31
CA CYS A 35 8.23 -11.71 4.17
C CYS A 35 9.29 -10.60 4.31
N GLN A 36 9.40 -9.69 3.34
CA GLN A 36 10.33 -8.55 3.42
C GLN A 36 9.82 -7.43 4.32
N VAL A 37 8.50 -7.26 4.42
CA VAL A 37 7.88 -6.14 5.14
C VAL A 37 7.11 -6.53 6.40
N ALA A 38 7.04 -7.83 6.69
CA ALA A 38 6.47 -8.39 7.91
C ALA A 38 7.27 -8.00 9.16
N ASP A 39 6.59 -8.03 10.31
CA ASP A 39 7.26 -7.86 11.59
C ASP A 39 8.16 -9.07 11.87
N ILE A 40 9.43 -8.83 12.26
CA ILE A 40 10.41 -9.90 12.47
C ILE A 40 9.90 -10.96 13.45
N ALA A 41 9.29 -10.53 14.56
CA ALA A 41 8.71 -11.43 15.57
C ALA A 41 7.63 -12.38 14.99
N LYS A 42 6.89 -11.94 13.97
CA LYS A 42 5.89 -12.78 13.30
C LYS A 42 6.54 -13.84 12.42
N LEU A 43 7.60 -13.48 11.70
CA LEU A 43 8.35 -14.43 10.90
C LEU A 43 9.06 -15.47 11.76
N GLU A 44 9.66 -15.04 12.87
CA GLU A 44 10.25 -15.94 13.87
C GLU A 44 9.20 -16.89 14.46
N GLN A 45 8.01 -16.38 14.77
CA GLN A 45 6.90 -17.22 15.23
C GLN A 45 6.47 -18.25 14.18
N MET A 46 6.26 -17.83 12.92
CA MET A 46 5.88 -18.72 11.82
C MET A 46 6.91 -19.84 11.65
N ILE A 47 8.19 -19.49 11.76
CA ILE A 47 9.27 -20.44 11.60
C ILE A 47 9.37 -21.41 12.77
N SER A 48 9.30 -20.92 14.00
CA SER A 48 9.27 -21.78 15.18
C SER A 48 8.10 -22.78 15.13
N GLN A 49 6.94 -22.35 14.64
CA GLN A 49 5.80 -23.23 14.42
C GLN A 49 6.09 -24.30 13.35
N ALA A 50 6.69 -23.93 12.23
CA ALA A 50 7.06 -24.86 11.16
C ALA A 50 8.12 -25.89 11.59
N GLU A 51 9.10 -25.46 12.40
CA GLU A 51 10.15 -26.34 12.95
C GLU A 51 9.57 -27.36 13.95
N SER A 52 8.55 -26.97 14.71
CA SER A 52 7.94 -27.81 15.75
C SER A 52 7.11 -28.99 15.24
N VAL A 53 6.85 -29.06 13.93
CA VAL A 53 6.01 -30.09 13.30
C VAL A 53 6.77 -30.78 12.15
N ASP A 54 6.25 -31.91 11.69
CA ASP A 54 6.77 -32.60 10.50
C ASP A 54 6.49 -31.80 9.22
N SER A 55 7.18 -32.15 8.13
CA SER A 55 7.09 -31.41 6.86
C SER A 55 5.69 -31.42 6.24
N GLU A 56 4.92 -32.51 6.38
CA GLU A 56 3.56 -32.59 5.84
C GLU A 56 2.64 -31.62 6.59
N THR A 57 2.70 -31.63 7.92
CA THR A 57 1.95 -30.69 8.75
C THR A 57 2.37 -29.23 8.51
N ALA A 58 3.67 -28.96 8.37
CA ALA A 58 4.17 -27.61 8.07
C ALA A 58 3.61 -27.07 6.74
N GLN A 59 3.62 -27.90 5.70
CA GLN A 59 3.06 -27.56 4.38
C GLN A 59 1.55 -27.29 4.46
N LEU A 60 0.79 -28.12 5.19
CA LEU A 60 -0.65 -27.93 5.37
C LEU A 60 -0.99 -26.60 6.06
N ILE A 61 -0.13 -26.13 6.96
CA ILE A 61 -0.33 -24.85 7.67
C ILE A 61 0.04 -23.66 6.80
N LEU A 62 1.16 -23.73 6.07
CA LEU A 62 1.76 -22.55 5.41
C LEU A 62 1.37 -22.39 3.93
N GLU A 63 1.08 -23.46 3.18
CA GLU A 63 0.64 -23.36 1.78
C GLU A 63 -0.60 -22.49 1.58
N PRO A 64 -1.65 -22.57 2.44
CA PRO A 64 -2.79 -21.67 2.34
C PRO A 64 -2.37 -20.20 2.50
N THR A 65 -1.49 -19.90 3.46
CA THR A 65 -0.97 -18.54 3.69
C THR A 65 -0.19 -18.03 2.49
N ILE A 66 0.66 -18.87 1.88
CA ILE A 66 1.42 -18.52 0.68
C ILE A 66 0.48 -18.13 -0.46
N LYS A 67 -0.55 -18.94 -0.72
CA LYS A 67 -1.54 -18.69 -1.78
C LYS A 67 -2.44 -17.49 -1.50
N ASP A 68 -2.76 -17.26 -0.23
CA ASP A 68 -3.57 -16.11 0.15
C ASP A 68 -2.84 -14.79 -0.12
N CYS A 69 -1.50 -14.73 -0.03
CA CYS A 69 -0.74 -13.50 -0.32
C CYS A 69 -1.06 -12.93 -1.72
N ASP A 70 -1.17 -13.79 -2.74
CA ASP A 70 -1.59 -13.38 -4.09
C ASP A 70 -3.02 -12.81 -4.08
N SER A 71 -3.94 -13.54 -3.46
CA SER A 71 -5.35 -13.15 -3.37
C SER A 71 -5.55 -11.82 -2.64
N ILE A 72 -4.75 -11.54 -1.61
CA ILE A 72 -4.77 -10.28 -0.87
C ILE A 72 -4.36 -9.11 -1.76
N ILE A 73 -3.23 -9.25 -2.47
CA ILE A 73 -2.73 -8.20 -3.35
C ILE A 73 -3.68 -7.96 -4.51
N ASP A 74 -4.23 -9.02 -5.10
CA ASP A 74 -5.19 -8.87 -6.19
C ASP A 74 -6.50 -8.20 -5.74
N ARG A 75 -6.98 -8.48 -4.51
CA ARG A 75 -8.12 -7.73 -3.94
C ARG A 75 -7.75 -6.27 -3.65
N TRP A 76 -6.55 -6.02 -3.11
CA TRP A 76 -6.07 -4.67 -2.81
C TRP A 76 -5.91 -3.81 -4.06
N LEU A 77 -5.35 -4.36 -5.14
CA LEU A 77 -5.18 -3.69 -6.43
C LEU A 77 -6.46 -3.66 -7.28
N GLU A 78 -7.62 -3.99 -6.69
CA GLU A 78 -8.92 -4.02 -7.35
C GLU A 78 -9.01 -4.97 -8.56
N ARG A 79 -8.14 -5.98 -8.61
CA ARG A 79 -8.13 -7.03 -9.66
C ARG A 79 -9.14 -8.14 -9.41
N LEU A 80 -9.62 -8.27 -8.17
CA LEU A 80 -10.67 -9.21 -7.77
C LEU A 80 -11.86 -8.45 -7.14
N GLY A 81 -13.06 -8.53 -7.75
CA GLY A 81 -14.29 -7.94 -7.21
C GLY A 81 -15.53 -8.08 -8.12
N VAL A 82 -16.74 -8.12 -7.52
CA VAL A 82 -18.01 -8.22 -8.26
C VAL A 82 -18.38 -6.89 -8.90
N GLY A 83 -18.36 -6.86 -10.23
CA GLY A 83 -18.63 -5.65 -11.03
C GLY A 83 -17.41 -5.11 -11.77
N VAL A 84 -16.31 -5.86 -11.82
CA VAL A 84 -15.24 -5.64 -12.79
C VAL A 84 -15.81 -5.95 -14.18
N ILE A 85 -16.58 -4.99 -14.73
CA ILE A 85 -16.29 -4.63 -16.11
C ILE A 85 -14.79 -4.34 -16.07
N GLN A 86 -14.07 -4.85 -17.05
CA GLN A 86 -12.70 -4.47 -17.34
C GLN A 86 -12.71 -2.99 -17.77
N THR A 87 -13.22 -2.12 -16.90
CA THR A 87 -13.36 -0.69 -17.12
C THR A 87 -11.94 -0.23 -17.20
N SER A 88 -11.60 0.20 -18.42
CA SER A 88 -10.32 0.78 -18.73
C SER A 88 -10.00 1.82 -17.65
N CYS A 89 -8.73 2.01 -17.35
CA CYS A 89 -8.30 3.11 -16.51
C CYS A 89 -8.91 4.47 -16.93
N TYR A 90 -9.32 4.61 -18.20
CA TYR A 90 -10.13 5.71 -18.72
C TYR A 90 -11.54 5.83 -18.11
N ASP A 91 -12.24 4.74 -17.83
CA ASP A 91 -13.60 4.76 -17.26
C ASP A 91 -13.60 5.10 -15.76
N ILE A 92 -12.56 4.66 -15.05
CA ILE A 92 -12.27 5.06 -13.66
C ILE A 92 -12.11 6.59 -13.58
N CYS A 93 -11.61 7.21 -14.65
CA CYS A 93 -11.33 8.63 -14.67
C CYS A 93 -12.54 9.57 -14.81
N LEU A 94 -13.71 9.07 -15.19
CA LEU A 94 -14.91 9.90 -15.41
C LEU A 94 -15.87 9.93 -14.21
N THR A 95 -15.63 9.11 -13.19
CA THR A 95 -16.49 9.07 -11.99
C THR A 95 -15.95 10.02 -10.92
N GLU A 96 -16.28 11.31 -11.04
CA GLU A 96 -16.18 12.19 -9.88
C GLU A 96 -17.19 11.75 -8.83
N ARG A 97 -16.70 11.28 -7.67
CA ARG A 97 -17.57 11.05 -6.52
C ARG A 97 -18.05 12.40 -6.02
N SER A 98 -19.37 12.60 -6.06
CA SER A 98 -20.02 13.82 -5.55
C SER A 98 -20.45 13.69 -4.08
N ASP A 99 -19.84 12.77 -3.32
CA ASP A 99 -20.14 12.65 -1.89
C ASP A 99 -19.41 13.71 -1.05
N SER A 100 -19.90 13.94 0.16
CA SER A 100 -19.37 14.98 1.06
C SER A 100 -17.88 14.78 1.40
N ALA A 101 -17.40 13.53 1.41
CA ALA A 101 -16.00 13.22 1.70
C ALA A 101 -15.09 13.68 0.56
N ALA A 102 -15.51 13.48 -0.70
CA ALA A 102 -14.77 13.92 -1.86
C ALA A 102 -14.68 15.44 -1.98
N VAL A 103 -15.76 16.16 -1.67
CA VAL A 103 -15.75 17.64 -1.61
C VAL A 103 -14.75 18.12 -0.57
N LYS A 104 -14.81 17.58 0.65
CA LYS A 104 -13.88 17.91 1.74
C LYS A 104 -12.43 17.59 1.43
N CYS A 105 -12.16 16.50 0.70
CA CYS A 105 -10.81 16.15 0.25
C CYS A 105 -10.28 17.20 -0.74
N LYS A 106 -11.11 17.61 -1.72
CA LYS A 106 -10.73 18.66 -2.67
C LYS A 106 -10.50 20.00 -1.95
N GLU A 107 -11.35 20.36 -1.00
CA GLU A 107 -11.18 21.58 -0.19
C GLU A 107 -9.88 21.53 0.63
N ARG A 108 -9.59 20.40 1.30
CA ARG A 108 -8.33 20.17 2.03
C ARG A 108 -7.11 20.38 1.14
N ASP A 109 -7.14 19.79 -0.05
CA ASP A 109 -6.01 19.74 -0.99
C ASP A 109 -6.03 20.92 -1.99
N ASN A 110 -6.85 21.96 -1.75
CA ASN A 110 -6.99 23.14 -2.62
C ASN A 110 -7.38 22.82 -4.08
N GLY A 111 -8.05 21.69 -4.31
CA GLY A 111 -8.39 21.19 -5.65
C GLY A 111 -7.18 20.71 -6.46
N GLU A 112 -6.02 20.57 -5.81
CA GLU A 112 -4.75 20.24 -6.44
C GLU A 112 -4.29 18.82 -6.08
N CYS A 113 -3.48 18.23 -6.96
CA CYS A 113 -2.78 16.99 -6.70
C CYS A 113 -1.76 17.19 -5.57
N ILE A 114 -1.82 16.38 -4.52
CA ILE A 114 -0.87 16.46 -3.39
C ILE A 114 0.59 16.18 -3.80
N LEU A 115 0.81 15.58 -4.98
CA LEU A 115 2.14 15.30 -5.51
C LEU A 115 2.62 16.38 -6.47
N THR A 116 1.78 16.73 -7.44
CA THR A 116 2.19 17.48 -8.62
C THR A 116 1.64 18.91 -8.68
N ARG A 117 0.67 19.23 -7.82
CA ARG A 117 -0.13 20.47 -7.82
C ARG A 117 -1.01 20.72 -9.06
N PHE A 118 -1.03 19.80 -10.02
CA PHE A 118 -2.01 19.85 -11.10
C PHE A 118 -3.40 19.46 -10.59
N PRO A 119 -4.50 20.01 -11.15
CA PRO A 119 -5.85 19.59 -10.80
C PRO A 119 -6.07 18.08 -11.00
N GLY A 120 -6.90 17.48 -10.16
CA GLY A 120 -7.15 16.05 -10.23
C GLY A 120 -8.35 15.55 -9.44
N PRO A 121 -8.86 14.36 -9.78
CA PRO A 121 -9.87 13.67 -8.99
C PRO A 121 -9.30 13.11 -7.67
N ASN A 122 -10.19 12.69 -6.78
CA ASN A 122 -9.81 11.99 -5.58
C ASN A 122 -9.60 10.49 -5.85
N VAL A 123 -8.74 9.87 -5.06
CA VAL A 123 -8.54 8.40 -5.02
C VAL A 123 -8.64 7.90 -3.59
N ASP A 124 -9.09 6.66 -3.43
CA ASP A 124 -9.09 6.00 -2.13
C ASP A 124 -7.70 5.48 -1.76
N ILE A 125 -7.37 5.57 -0.47
CA ILE A 125 -6.18 4.97 0.14
C ILE A 125 -6.42 3.48 0.40
N TYR A 126 -7.45 3.19 1.19
CA TYR A 126 -8.02 1.86 1.35
C TYR A 126 -9.05 1.62 0.24
N PRO A 127 -8.84 0.60 -0.62
CA PRO A 127 -9.62 0.38 -1.82
C PRO A 127 -11.13 0.32 -1.60
N SER A 128 -11.88 0.99 -2.47
CA SER A 128 -13.34 1.01 -2.41
C SER A 128 -13.97 -0.35 -2.63
N CYS A 129 -13.33 -1.23 -3.40
CA CYS A 129 -13.78 -2.61 -3.57
C CYS A 129 -13.78 -3.38 -2.23
N LEU A 130 -12.82 -3.11 -1.35
CA LEU A 130 -12.72 -3.73 -0.02
C LEU A 130 -13.75 -3.14 0.95
N LEU A 131 -14.01 -1.83 0.86
CA LEU A 131 -15.13 -1.20 1.58
C LEU A 131 -16.46 -1.85 1.18
N ALA A 132 -16.71 -2.03 -0.12
CA ALA A 132 -17.93 -2.67 -0.62
C ALA A 132 -18.01 -4.18 -0.25
N ALA A 133 -16.87 -4.87 -0.26
CA ALA A 133 -16.78 -6.28 0.12
C ALA A 133 -17.12 -6.51 1.61
N SER A 134 -16.95 -5.51 2.47
CA SER A 134 -17.27 -5.60 3.90
C SER A 134 -18.73 -5.99 4.17
N ALA A 135 -19.66 -5.52 3.34
CA ALA A 135 -21.07 -5.91 3.41
C ALA A 135 -21.40 -7.15 2.56
N ARG A 136 -20.75 -7.30 1.39
CA ARG A 136 -21.13 -8.30 0.37
C ARG A 136 -20.45 -9.65 0.54
N GLU A 137 -19.23 -9.66 1.07
CA GLU A 137 -18.33 -10.81 1.19
C GLU A 137 -17.63 -10.83 2.57
N PRO A 138 -18.37 -10.85 3.69
CA PRO A 138 -17.80 -10.68 5.03
C PRO A 138 -16.71 -11.70 5.36
N ARG A 139 -16.86 -12.96 4.91
CA ARG A 139 -15.84 -14.01 5.11
C ARG A 139 -14.52 -13.71 4.40
N ALA A 140 -14.58 -13.08 3.22
CA ALA A 140 -13.38 -12.73 2.48
C ALA A 140 -12.67 -11.54 3.11
N VAL A 141 -13.43 -10.59 3.69
CA VAL A 141 -12.87 -9.49 4.47
C VAL A 141 -12.27 -10.00 5.79
N GLU A 142 -12.94 -10.93 6.48
CA GLU A 142 -12.37 -11.62 7.65
C GLU A 142 -11.04 -12.31 7.29
N ARG A 143 -11.01 -13.10 6.20
CA ARG A 143 -9.78 -13.75 5.72
C ARG A 143 -8.69 -12.75 5.37
N PHE A 144 -9.04 -11.60 4.77
CA PHE A 144 -8.09 -10.53 4.49
C PHE A 144 -7.37 -10.08 5.75
N TRP A 145 -8.12 -9.81 6.81
CA TRP A 145 -7.57 -9.37 8.08
C TRP A 145 -6.88 -10.48 8.88
N ASP A 146 -7.28 -11.74 8.71
CA ASP A 146 -6.57 -12.87 9.31
C ASP A 146 -5.15 -12.97 8.75
N ILE A 147 -4.99 -12.83 7.43
CA ILE A 147 -3.68 -12.83 6.79
C ILE A 147 -2.83 -11.64 7.23
N MET A 148 -3.40 -10.44 7.41
CA MET A 148 -2.67 -9.32 8.00
C MET A 148 -2.10 -9.66 9.38
N ASN A 149 -2.84 -10.41 10.21
CA ASN A 149 -2.38 -10.83 11.54
C ASN A 149 -1.32 -11.94 11.52
N VAL A 150 -1.13 -12.61 10.39
CA VAL A 150 -0.03 -13.56 10.20
C VAL A 150 1.30 -12.81 10.09
N PHE A 151 1.34 -11.74 9.29
CA PHE A 151 2.59 -11.05 8.94
C PHE A 151 2.89 -9.82 9.83
N TRP A 152 1.88 -9.21 10.45
CA TRP A 152 2.04 -8.04 11.30
C TRP A 152 1.47 -8.23 12.69
N ASN A 153 2.06 -7.52 13.65
CA ASN A 153 1.66 -7.53 15.04
C ASN A 153 0.22 -7.09 15.22
N LYS A 154 -0.46 -7.71 16.19
CA LYS A 154 -1.90 -7.50 16.44
C LYS A 154 -2.22 -6.03 16.64
N ASP A 155 -1.44 -5.31 17.44
CA ASP A 155 -1.67 -3.89 17.72
C ASP A 155 -1.61 -3.01 16.46
N ARG A 156 -0.72 -3.35 15.51
CA ARG A 156 -0.64 -2.64 14.23
C ARG A 156 -1.88 -2.90 13.38
N VAL A 157 -2.25 -4.17 13.20
CA VAL A 157 -3.45 -4.54 12.43
C VAL A 157 -4.71 -3.96 13.06
N GLN A 158 -4.74 -3.90 14.39
CA GLN A 158 -5.81 -3.32 15.17
C GLN A 158 -5.98 -1.82 14.86
N ARG A 159 -4.89 -1.05 14.84
CA ARG A 159 -4.92 0.36 14.42
C ARG A 159 -5.48 0.52 13.00
N TRP A 160 -5.10 -0.33 12.05
CA TRP A 160 -5.63 -0.29 10.68
C TRP A 160 -7.14 -0.53 10.64
N LYS A 161 -7.63 -1.54 11.37
CA LYS A 161 -9.05 -1.84 11.49
C LYS A 161 -9.82 -0.68 12.11
N THR A 162 -9.37 -0.15 13.24
CA THR A 162 -10.05 0.96 13.93
C THR A 162 -10.15 2.19 13.03
N GLU A 163 -9.13 2.50 12.23
CA GLU A 163 -9.17 3.62 11.29
C GLU A 163 -10.28 3.45 10.23
N ILE A 164 -10.44 2.24 9.70
CA ILE A 164 -11.44 1.93 8.66
C ILE A 164 -12.83 1.76 9.25
N PHE A 165 -13.00 0.97 10.30
CA PHE A 165 -14.32 0.52 10.78
C PHE A 165 -14.82 1.29 12.00
N GLY A 166 -13.95 2.03 12.71
CA GLY A 166 -14.27 2.66 13.99
C GLY A 166 -14.37 1.66 15.15
N ASP A 167 -15.15 0.58 14.97
CA ASP A 167 -15.14 -0.61 15.82
C ASP A 167 -14.46 -1.78 15.10
N GLU A 168 -13.39 -2.26 15.71
CA GLU A 168 -12.58 -3.36 15.19
C GLU A 168 -13.23 -4.74 15.18
N LYS A 169 -14.30 -4.91 15.96
CA LYS A 169 -15.06 -6.15 16.05
C LYS A 169 -16.18 -6.19 15.01
N ASP A 170 -16.62 -5.04 14.49
CA ASP A 170 -17.64 -4.95 13.45
C ASP A 170 -17.05 -4.53 12.09
N LEU A 171 -16.52 -5.53 11.38
CA LEU A 171 -15.95 -5.34 10.04
C LEU A 171 -17.02 -5.13 8.95
N ARG A 172 -18.32 -5.03 9.28
CA ARG A 172 -19.41 -4.91 8.29
C ARG A 172 -19.74 -3.46 7.93
N LYS A 173 -19.26 -2.50 8.72
CA LYS A 173 -19.61 -1.08 8.58
C LYS A 173 -18.36 -0.21 8.45
N PRO A 174 -17.64 -0.31 7.32
CA PRO A 174 -16.50 0.57 7.09
C PRO A 174 -16.96 2.02 6.98
N ARG A 175 -16.13 2.92 7.48
CA ARG A 175 -16.30 4.37 7.37
C ARG A 175 -15.69 4.82 6.05
N HIS A 176 -16.46 5.56 5.26
CA HIS A 176 -15.96 6.28 4.10
C HIS A 176 -15.92 7.77 4.44
N GLY A 177 -14.73 8.38 4.36
CA GLY A 177 -14.52 9.76 4.76
C GLY A 177 -13.27 10.38 4.13
N CYS A 178 -13.10 11.70 4.31
CA CYS A 178 -11.98 12.47 3.77
C CYS A 178 -10.60 11.90 4.17
N PHE A 179 -10.50 11.27 5.35
CA PHE A 179 -9.30 10.60 5.83
C PHE A 179 -8.84 9.43 4.94
N ASN A 180 -9.75 8.81 4.15
CA ASN A 180 -9.44 7.75 3.20
C ASN A 180 -9.13 8.27 1.79
N LEU A 181 -9.09 9.59 1.56
CA LEU A 181 -8.98 10.17 0.23
C LEU A 181 -7.71 10.99 0.04
N LEU A 182 -7.16 10.92 -1.17
CA LEU A 182 -6.08 11.79 -1.68
C LEU A 182 -6.55 12.47 -2.96
N SER A 183 -6.28 13.76 -3.14
CA SER A 183 -6.40 14.39 -4.45
C SER A 183 -5.15 14.08 -5.29
N LEU A 184 -5.33 13.36 -6.40
CA LEU A 184 -4.25 12.99 -7.33
C LEU A 184 -4.60 13.41 -8.76
N GLY A 185 -3.71 14.17 -9.38
CA GLY A 185 -3.77 14.52 -10.81
C GLY A 185 -3.79 13.27 -11.67
N TRP A 186 -4.35 13.36 -12.88
CA TRP A 186 -4.56 12.20 -13.77
C TRP A 186 -3.36 11.24 -13.87
N GLN A 187 -2.17 11.80 -14.16
CA GLN A 187 -0.94 11.02 -14.29
C GLN A 187 -0.52 10.32 -13.00
N ALA A 188 -0.75 10.96 -11.85
CA ALA A 188 -0.47 10.39 -10.54
C ALA A 188 -1.51 9.32 -10.20
N ARG A 189 -2.80 9.56 -10.45
CA ARG A 189 -3.87 8.57 -10.26
C ARG A 189 -3.61 7.28 -11.06
N MET A 190 -3.24 7.42 -12.33
CA MET A 190 -2.89 6.27 -13.16
C MET A 190 -1.79 5.40 -12.53
N ARG A 191 -0.71 6.04 -12.08
CA ARG A 191 0.41 5.36 -11.41
C ARG A 191 0.04 4.82 -10.04
N TRP A 192 -0.87 5.48 -9.33
CA TRP A 192 -1.46 5.01 -8.09
C TRP A 192 -2.22 3.71 -8.34
N CYS A 193 -3.21 3.70 -9.23
CA CYS A 193 -3.99 2.49 -9.54
C CYS A 193 -3.12 1.31 -9.98
N GLU A 194 -2.07 1.58 -10.77
CA GLU A 194 -1.15 0.56 -11.26
C GLU A 194 -0.11 0.08 -10.23
N GLY A 195 -0.04 0.66 -9.03
CA GLY A 195 0.96 0.29 -8.02
C GLY A 195 2.39 0.63 -8.45
N ARG A 196 2.59 1.78 -9.11
CA ARG A 196 3.91 2.24 -9.55
C ARG A 196 4.63 3.13 -8.56
N PHE A 197 3.95 3.54 -7.50
CA PHE A 197 4.57 4.23 -6.37
C PHE A 197 3.78 3.97 -5.09
N ALA A 198 4.46 4.15 -3.97
CA ALA A 198 3.86 4.13 -2.64
C ALA A 198 4.18 5.42 -1.89
N LEU A 199 3.36 5.74 -0.90
CA LEU A 199 3.53 6.91 -0.04
C LEU A 199 3.80 6.45 1.38
N ARG A 200 5.04 6.58 1.83
CA ARG A 200 5.39 6.23 3.20
C ARG A 200 4.97 7.36 4.13
N PRO A 201 4.05 7.15 5.09
CA PRO A 201 3.74 8.18 6.07
C PRO A 201 4.95 8.36 7.00
N MET A 202 5.29 9.61 7.29
CA MET A 202 6.33 9.97 8.27
C MET A 202 5.68 10.30 9.61
N GLU A 203 6.48 10.43 10.67
CA GLU A 203 5.97 10.87 11.96
C GLU A 203 5.39 12.28 11.85
N ASN A 204 4.17 12.44 12.33
CA ASN A 204 3.48 13.72 12.36
C ASN A 204 3.89 14.49 13.61
N ALA A 205 4.35 15.72 13.44
CA ALA A 205 4.60 16.61 14.56
C ALA A 205 3.30 17.20 15.14
N ASP A 206 2.22 17.28 14.33
CA ASP A 206 0.93 17.86 14.72
C ASP A 206 -0.25 17.23 13.94
N SER A 207 -1.48 17.63 14.25
CA SER A 207 -2.71 17.14 13.60
C SER A 207 -3.05 17.86 12.30
N ARG A 208 -2.25 18.85 11.88
CA ARG A 208 -2.52 19.71 10.71
C ARG A 208 -1.56 19.49 9.56
N THR A 209 -0.47 18.77 9.79
CA THR A 209 0.62 18.54 8.85
C THR A 209 0.97 17.06 8.84
N LEU A 210 0.90 16.45 7.66
CA LEU A 210 1.36 15.09 7.40
C LEU A 210 2.47 15.15 6.36
N LYS A 211 3.63 14.60 6.71
CA LYS A 211 4.72 14.39 5.74
C LYS A 211 4.63 12.98 5.18
N VAL A 212 4.73 12.86 3.87
CA VAL A 212 4.79 11.57 3.17
C VAL A 212 6.04 11.53 2.30
N GLN A 213 6.75 10.41 2.34
CA GLN A 213 7.88 10.16 1.47
C GLN A 213 7.40 9.39 0.24
N PHE A 214 7.67 9.94 -0.94
CA PHE A 214 7.34 9.33 -2.22
C PHE A 214 8.36 8.27 -2.59
N LEU A 215 7.90 7.12 -3.10
CA LEU A 215 8.79 6.07 -3.58
C LEU A 215 8.25 5.42 -4.86
N TYR A 216 9.00 5.50 -5.96
CA TYR A 216 8.70 4.71 -7.15
C TYR A 216 8.92 3.23 -6.88
N GLN A 217 8.02 2.41 -7.41
CA GLN A 217 8.09 0.95 -7.39
C GLN A 217 8.51 0.46 -8.77
N LYS A 218 9.47 -0.47 -8.79
CA LYS A 218 9.83 -1.17 -10.02
C LYS A 218 8.69 -2.15 -10.29
N GLY A 219 7.95 -1.94 -11.38
CA GLY A 219 7.06 -3.00 -11.86
C GLY A 219 7.88 -4.26 -12.09
N LEU A 220 7.47 -5.38 -11.50
CA LEU A 220 8.08 -6.68 -11.80
C LEU A 220 7.94 -6.90 -13.32
N SER A 221 9.07 -7.04 -14.02
CA SER A 221 9.07 -7.27 -15.47
C SER A 221 8.31 -8.54 -15.83
N ASN A 222 8.34 -9.54 -14.94
CA ASN A 222 7.57 -10.78 -15.00
C ASN A 222 6.91 -11.03 -13.63
N ALA A 223 5.65 -10.60 -13.47
CA ALA A 223 4.92 -10.73 -12.20
C ALA A 223 4.62 -12.19 -11.78
N PHE A 224 4.91 -13.16 -12.66
CA PHE A 224 4.61 -14.58 -12.46
C PHE A 224 5.86 -15.43 -12.19
N ASP A 225 7.06 -14.88 -12.34
CA ASP A 225 8.29 -15.66 -12.11
C ASP A 225 8.50 -15.80 -10.60
N GLU A 226 8.56 -17.06 -10.12
CA GLU A 226 8.86 -17.32 -8.71
C GLU A 226 10.21 -16.70 -8.32
N VAL A 227 10.25 -16.12 -7.12
CA VAL A 227 11.42 -15.41 -6.61
C VAL A 227 12.20 -16.35 -5.71
N ASP A 228 13.52 -16.36 -5.90
CA ASP A 228 14.45 -17.00 -4.99
C ASP A 228 14.64 -16.11 -3.75
N LEU A 229 14.27 -16.63 -2.58
CA LEU A 229 14.39 -15.96 -1.29
C LEU A 229 15.85 -15.67 -0.89
N LEU A 230 16.83 -16.42 -1.41
CA LEU A 230 18.26 -16.33 -1.08
C LEU A 230 18.98 -15.23 -1.84
N THR A 231 18.74 -15.16 -3.15
CA THR A 231 19.57 -14.39 -4.07
C THR A 231 18.97 -13.04 -4.42
N THR A 232 17.67 -12.86 -4.19
CA THR A 232 16.97 -11.61 -4.51
C THR A 232 17.18 -10.59 -3.40
N ILE A 233 18.14 -9.68 -3.60
CA ILE A 233 18.37 -8.54 -2.70
C ILE A 233 17.44 -7.38 -3.12
N PRO A 234 16.62 -6.84 -2.21
CA PRO A 234 15.87 -5.62 -2.48
C PRO A 234 16.82 -4.46 -2.77
N GLU A 235 16.83 -4.05 -4.02
CA GLU A 235 17.56 -2.90 -4.52
C GLU A 235 17.09 -1.59 -3.84
N SER A 236 18.02 -0.73 -3.41
CA SER A 236 17.66 0.56 -2.79
C SER A 236 16.89 1.46 -3.76
N PRO A 237 15.68 1.91 -3.39
CA PRO A 237 14.85 2.73 -4.27
C PRO A 237 15.22 4.23 -4.24
N ARG A 238 16.17 4.66 -3.39
CA ARG A 238 16.49 6.09 -3.21
C ARG A 238 17.09 6.72 -4.47
N GLY A 239 16.61 7.92 -4.83
CA GLY A 239 17.09 8.66 -6.00
C GLY A 239 16.64 8.08 -7.34
N ARG A 240 15.69 7.11 -7.32
CA ARG A 240 15.13 6.53 -8.54
C ARG A 240 14.00 7.36 -9.11
N TYR A 241 13.95 7.33 -10.43
CA TYR A 241 12.91 7.87 -11.29
C TYR A 241 12.03 6.71 -11.82
N ASP A 242 10.91 7.02 -12.46
CA ASP A 242 10.06 6.03 -13.14
C ASP A 242 10.92 5.24 -14.13
N SER A 243 10.88 3.91 -14.03
CA SER A 243 11.68 3.01 -14.89
C SER A 243 11.37 3.16 -16.38
N ARG A 244 10.27 3.84 -16.73
CA ARG A 244 9.89 4.17 -18.12
C ARG A 244 10.29 5.58 -18.56
N GLY A 245 11.07 6.32 -17.77
CA GLY A 245 11.48 7.70 -18.09
C GLY A 245 10.31 8.68 -18.19
N ARG A 246 9.22 8.41 -17.46
CA ARG A 246 8.00 9.23 -17.44
C ARG A 246 7.74 9.68 -16.02
N ASP A 247 8.61 10.51 -15.50
CA ASP A 247 8.50 11.00 -14.13
C ASP A 247 7.25 11.86 -13.93
N LEU A 248 6.71 11.82 -12.71
CA LEU A 248 5.74 12.80 -12.28
C LEU A 248 6.48 14.11 -12.08
N VAL A 249 5.88 15.20 -12.52
CA VAL A 249 6.46 16.53 -12.43
C VAL A 249 5.59 17.37 -11.52
N ARG A 250 6.19 18.08 -10.57
CA ARG A 250 5.50 18.99 -9.65
C ARG A 250 5.80 20.45 -9.98
N ILE A 251 4.79 21.29 -9.78
CA ILE A 251 4.92 22.75 -9.88
C ILE A 251 5.56 23.27 -8.60
N ILE A 252 6.74 23.88 -8.68
CA ILE A 252 7.45 24.43 -7.51
C ILE A 252 7.24 25.94 -7.33
N SER A 253 6.97 26.69 -8.42
CA SER A 253 6.60 28.11 -8.37
C SER A 253 5.27 28.39 -9.09
N LYS A 254 4.47 29.31 -8.55
CA LYS A 254 3.23 29.78 -9.21
C LYS A 254 3.59 30.74 -10.35
N TYR A 255 2.73 30.80 -11.37
CA TYR A 255 2.81 31.79 -12.44
C TYR A 255 3.02 33.20 -11.84
N LYS A 256 4.20 33.77 -12.07
CA LYS A 256 4.43 35.20 -11.90
C LYS A 256 4.36 35.84 -13.28
N ASP A 257 3.66 36.98 -13.38
CA ASP A 257 3.53 37.86 -14.53
C ASP A 257 4.37 37.47 -15.78
N SER A 258 3.83 36.56 -16.60
CA SER A 258 4.39 36.12 -17.90
C SER A 258 5.57 35.11 -17.89
N GLU A 259 5.95 34.57 -16.74
CA GLU A 259 6.94 33.49 -16.63
C GLU A 259 6.27 32.12 -16.54
N GLU A 260 6.84 31.13 -17.23
CA GLU A 260 6.40 29.74 -17.13
C GLU A 260 6.62 29.22 -15.70
N PRO A 261 5.72 28.35 -15.19
CA PRO A 261 5.88 27.79 -13.86
C PRO A 261 7.11 26.91 -13.82
N GLU A 262 7.89 27.01 -12.75
CA GLU A 262 9.04 26.14 -12.57
C GLU A 262 8.57 24.73 -12.21
N LEU A 263 9.11 23.74 -12.92
CA LEU A 263 8.71 22.35 -12.87
C LEU A 263 9.88 21.48 -12.39
N GLU A 264 9.61 20.56 -11.48
CA GLU A 264 10.60 19.63 -10.93
C GLU A 264 10.12 18.18 -11.05
N ALA A 265 10.97 17.27 -11.50
CA ALA A 265 10.68 15.85 -11.48
C ALA A 265 10.67 15.32 -10.03
N ILE A 266 9.64 14.56 -9.68
CA ILE A 266 9.53 13.91 -8.37
C ILE A 266 10.43 12.67 -8.39
N ALA A 267 11.34 12.58 -7.43
CA ALA A 267 12.22 11.44 -7.27
C ALA A 267 11.84 10.59 -6.05
N SER A 268 12.24 9.32 -6.08
CA SER A 268 12.11 8.45 -4.92
C SER A 268 12.94 8.95 -3.75
N GLY A 269 12.30 9.16 -2.61
CA GLY A 269 12.88 9.77 -1.41
C GLY A 269 12.37 11.18 -1.15
N ASP A 270 11.75 11.83 -2.14
CA ASP A 270 11.14 13.16 -1.99
C ASP A 270 10.10 13.16 -0.88
N VAL A 271 10.09 14.23 -0.09
CA VAL A 271 9.14 14.41 1.00
C VAL A 271 8.13 15.48 0.60
N LEU A 272 6.87 15.10 0.64
CA LEU A 272 5.73 15.96 0.34
C LEU A 272 4.98 16.23 1.64
N THR A 273 4.37 17.41 1.72
CA THR A 273 3.62 17.82 2.90
C THR A 273 2.16 18.02 2.51
N VAL A 274 1.27 17.28 3.18
CA VAL A 274 -0.18 17.46 3.11
C VAL A 274 -0.60 18.25 4.35
N THR A 275 -1.39 19.29 4.16
CA THR A 275 -1.85 20.15 5.25
C THR A 275 -3.36 20.24 5.29
N THR A 276 -3.92 20.51 6.48
CA THR A 276 -5.33 20.85 6.63
C THR A 276 -5.50 22.11 7.49
N SER A 277 -6.46 22.95 7.11
CA SER A 277 -6.89 24.09 7.91
C SER A 277 -7.85 23.69 9.03
N ASP A 278 -8.55 22.56 8.88
CA ASP A 278 -9.55 22.05 9.80
C ASP A 278 -9.43 20.51 9.95
N PRO A 279 -8.69 20.03 10.95
CA PRO A 279 -8.54 18.61 11.21
C PRO A 279 -9.83 17.87 11.55
N GLU A 280 -10.89 18.55 12.01
CA GLU A 280 -12.14 17.91 12.42
C GLU A 280 -13.03 17.64 11.21
N THR A 281 -13.18 18.63 10.32
CA THR A 281 -14.08 18.50 9.17
C THR A 281 -13.37 17.97 7.92
N MET A 282 -12.07 18.28 7.77
CA MET A 282 -11.20 17.94 6.63
C MET A 282 -9.91 17.28 7.13
N PRO A 283 -10.00 16.11 7.79
CA PRO A 283 -8.83 15.45 8.35
C PRO A 283 -7.78 15.14 7.27
N LEU A 284 -6.52 15.10 7.72
CA LEU A 284 -5.42 14.57 6.92
C LEU A 284 -5.70 13.13 6.51
N PRO A 285 -5.02 12.63 5.46
CA PRO A 285 -4.99 11.21 5.16
C PRO A 285 -4.65 10.38 6.41
N GLY A 286 -5.45 9.36 6.68
CA GLY A 286 -5.30 8.52 7.86
C GLY A 286 -3.92 7.88 7.88
N TRP A 287 -3.12 8.14 8.91
CA TRP A 287 -1.75 7.63 9.01
C TRP A 287 -1.72 6.10 8.92
N ALA A 288 -2.65 5.45 9.62
CA ALA A 288 -2.82 4.00 9.62
C ALA A 288 -3.22 3.46 8.22
N LEU A 289 -3.97 4.24 7.42
CA LEU A 289 -4.34 3.86 6.05
C LEU A 289 -3.15 3.94 5.10
N LEU A 290 -2.33 4.99 5.23
CA LEU A 290 -1.10 5.11 4.47
C LEU A 290 -0.08 4.04 4.89
N GLU A 291 -0.07 3.62 6.15
CA GLU A 291 0.79 2.53 6.63
C GLU A 291 0.40 1.20 6.00
N ILE A 292 -0.88 0.81 6.00
CA ILE A 292 -1.30 -0.44 5.31
C ILE A 292 -1.10 -0.34 3.79
N GLN A 293 -1.35 0.83 3.19
CA GLN A 293 -1.09 1.07 1.77
C GLN A 293 0.39 0.90 1.43
N TRP A 294 1.29 1.38 2.29
CA TRP A 294 2.72 1.23 2.11
C TRP A 294 3.16 -0.24 2.09
N TYR A 295 2.51 -1.10 2.89
CA TYR A 295 2.85 -2.52 2.98
C TYR A 295 2.24 -3.39 1.87
N LEU A 296 1.09 -2.99 1.32
CA LEU A 296 0.35 -3.77 0.32
C LEU A 296 0.53 -3.27 -1.12
N ARG A 297 1.43 -2.32 -1.33
CA ARG A 297 1.75 -1.76 -2.65
C ARG A 297 2.92 -2.46 -3.32
#